data_AF-A0A7K7AEZ5-F1
#
_entry.id   AF-A0A7K7AEZ5-F1
#
_cell.length_a   1.000
_cell.length_b   1.000
_cell.length_c   1.000
_cell.angle_alpha   90.00
_cell.angle_beta   90.00
_cell.angle_gamma   90.00
#
_symmetry.space_group_name_H-M   'P 1'
#
loop_
_entity.id
_entity.type
_entity.pdbx_description
1 polymer ?
#
loop_
_entity_poly.entity_id
_entity_poly.type
_entity_poly.pdbx_seq_one_letter_code
_entity_poly.pdbx_strand_id
1 'polypeptide(L)'
;TMDADHSKSPEGLLGVLGHMLSGKSLDLLLAAAAATGKLKSFARKFIKLNEFTKHISAGESSKAASVRALLFDISFLMLCHVAQTYGSEVILSESSPAGEVPFFETWMLTCMPEEGKILNPDHPCFRPDSTKVESLVALLNNSSEMKLVQMKWHEACLSISAAILEILNAWENGVLTFESIQKITDNIKGKVCSMAVCAVAWLVAHVRMLGLDEREKSLQMIRQLATPLYGENTLQFYNERVVIMSSILEHMCADVLQQTATQIKFPSTGMDTIPYWNLLPPKKPIKEVLTSVFTKVLEKGWVDSRSIHIFDTLLHMGGVYWFCNNLVKELLKETRKEHTLRAVELLYAVFCLDMQQLTLTLLGHILPNLLTDSSKWHTLMDPPGKALAKLSVWCALSSYSSHNKGQASTRQKKRHREDIEDYISLFPLDDTQPSKLMRLLSSNEEDANILSSPNRSMSSSLSASQLHTVSMRDPLNRVLANLFLLISSILGAKTAGSHTQFVQWFMEECVECLEQGSRGSILQFMPFTMVSELVKVSTMSSPKIVLAITDLSLPLGRRVAAKAIAAL
;
A
#
# COMPACT_ATOMS: atom_id res chain seq x y z
N THR A 1 -5.10 17.77 -32.11
CA THR A 1 -3.67 18.02 -31.80
C THR A 1 -3.09 17.02 -30.81
N MET A 2 -3.76 16.67 -29.70
CA MET A 2 -3.27 15.60 -28.80
C MET A 2 -3.40 14.16 -29.35
N ASP A 3 -4.11 13.96 -30.47
CA ASP A 3 -4.24 12.67 -31.17
C ASP A 3 -3.10 12.40 -32.15
N ALA A 4 -2.10 13.29 -32.20
CA ALA A 4 -0.90 13.07 -33.01
C ALA A 4 -0.02 12.00 -32.36
N ASP A 5 0.56 11.15 -33.20
CA ASP A 5 1.57 10.15 -32.84
C ASP A 5 2.70 10.84 -32.05
N HIS A 6 2.78 10.57 -30.74
CA HIS A 6 3.70 11.25 -29.80
C HIS A 6 5.18 11.12 -30.22
N SER A 7 5.47 10.14 -31.11
CA SER A 7 6.77 9.87 -31.72
C SER A 7 7.18 10.87 -32.82
N LYS A 8 6.23 11.55 -33.48
CA LYS A 8 6.50 12.32 -34.72
C LYS A 8 6.92 13.77 -34.50
N SER A 9 6.56 14.40 -33.38
CA SER A 9 6.98 15.78 -33.06
C SER A 9 6.88 16.10 -31.55
N PRO A 10 7.84 15.63 -30.73
CA PRO A 10 7.84 15.88 -29.28
C PRO A 10 8.02 17.38 -28.95
N GLU A 11 8.76 18.13 -29.76
CA GLU A 11 8.96 19.57 -29.58
C GLU A 11 7.67 20.38 -29.85
N GLY A 12 6.92 20.03 -30.89
CA GLY A 12 5.63 20.66 -31.18
C GLY A 12 4.60 20.39 -30.09
N LEU A 13 4.58 19.15 -29.57
CA LEU A 13 3.71 18.79 -28.43
C LEU A 13 4.08 19.57 -27.17
N LEU A 14 5.38 19.72 -26.87
CA LEU A 14 5.85 20.52 -25.75
C LEU A 14 5.38 21.97 -25.85
N GLY A 15 5.45 22.58 -27.02
CA GLY A 15 4.93 23.94 -27.24
C GLY A 15 3.43 24.06 -26.96
N VAL A 16 2.62 23.08 -27.40
CA VAL A 16 1.18 23.03 -27.12
C VAL A 16 0.91 22.94 -25.61
N LEU A 17 1.61 22.06 -24.89
CA LEU A 17 1.44 21.90 -23.45
C LEU A 17 1.90 23.13 -22.67
N GLY A 18 3.01 23.77 -23.09
CA GLY A 18 3.46 25.04 -22.52
C GLY A 18 2.39 26.14 -22.64
N HIS A 19 1.73 26.25 -23.80
CA HIS A 19 0.61 27.18 -23.98
C HIS A 19 -0.66 26.79 -23.20
N MET A 20 -0.87 25.51 -22.90
CA MET A 20 -1.99 25.08 -22.05
C MET A 20 -1.77 25.46 -20.58
N LEU A 21 -0.52 25.44 -20.11
CA LEU A 21 -0.18 25.86 -18.74
C LEU A 21 -0.25 27.37 -18.53
N SER A 22 -0.28 28.18 -19.59
CA SER A 22 -0.29 29.64 -19.44
C SER A 22 -1.69 30.19 -19.13
N GLY A 23 -1.75 31.03 -18.10
CA GLY A 23 -2.99 31.67 -17.65
C GLY A 23 -4.02 30.65 -17.15
N LYS A 24 -5.29 30.84 -17.54
CA LYS A 24 -6.43 29.96 -17.16
C LYS A 24 -6.78 28.93 -18.25
N SER A 25 -5.90 28.74 -19.23
CA SER A 25 -6.17 27.90 -20.41
C SER A 25 -6.46 26.44 -20.02
N LEU A 26 -5.64 25.87 -19.13
CA LEU A 26 -5.83 24.53 -18.61
C LEU A 26 -7.19 24.36 -17.93
N ASP A 27 -7.54 25.25 -17.00
CA ASP A 27 -8.80 25.15 -16.25
C ASP A 27 -10.02 25.23 -17.16
N LEU A 28 -9.99 26.12 -18.16
CA LEU A 28 -11.06 26.24 -19.14
C LEU A 28 -11.19 24.98 -20.01
N LEU A 29 -10.08 24.38 -20.41
CA LEU A 29 -10.08 23.14 -21.19
C LEU A 29 -10.59 21.95 -20.35
N LEU A 30 -10.19 21.86 -19.08
CA LEU A 30 -10.69 20.83 -18.18
C LEU A 30 -12.18 21.01 -17.90
N ALA A 31 -12.64 22.24 -17.64
CA ALA A 31 -14.06 22.53 -17.43
C ALA A 31 -14.89 22.19 -18.67
N ALA A 32 -14.41 22.52 -19.87
CA ALA A 32 -15.07 22.16 -21.12
C ALA A 32 -15.09 20.63 -21.34
N ALA A 33 -13.99 19.93 -21.03
CA ALA A 33 -13.93 18.47 -21.11
C ALA A 33 -14.88 17.81 -20.11
N ALA A 34 -15.01 18.34 -18.89
CA ALA A 34 -15.97 17.90 -17.87
C ALA A 34 -17.41 18.12 -18.34
N ALA A 35 -17.74 19.32 -18.81
CA ALA A 35 -19.08 19.66 -19.29
C ALA A 35 -19.53 18.82 -20.50
N THR A 36 -18.57 18.33 -21.32
CA THR A 36 -18.85 17.48 -22.49
C THR A 36 -18.74 15.98 -22.20
N GLY A 37 -18.48 15.58 -20.95
CA GLY A 37 -18.31 14.17 -20.56
C GLY A 37 -17.04 13.51 -21.13
N LYS A 38 -16.07 14.30 -21.59
CA LYS A 38 -14.82 13.84 -22.22
C LYS A 38 -13.60 13.90 -21.30
N LEU A 39 -13.78 14.31 -20.04
CA LEU A 39 -12.69 14.51 -19.08
C LEU A 39 -11.82 13.25 -18.89
N LYS A 40 -12.42 12.08 -18.65
CA LYS A 40 -11.69 10.80 -18.51
C LYS A 40 -10.88 10.46 -19.77
N SER A 41 -11.43 10.71 -20.96
CA SER A 41 -10.70 10.53 -22.22
C SER A 41 -9.54 11.51 -22.37
N PHE A 42 -9.72 12.75 -21.91
CA PHE A 42 -8.70 13.79 -21.93
C PHE A 42 -7.55 13.48 -20.96
N ALA A 43 -7.85 13.12 -19.71
CA ALA A 43 -6.90 12.66 -18.71
C ALA A 43 -6.04 11.49 -19.22
N ARG A 44 -6.66 10.49 -19.85
CA ARG A 44 -5.95 9.35 -20.45
C ARG A 44 -4.90 9.74 -21.49
N LYS A 45 -5.06 10.86 -22.18
CA LYS A 45 -4.04 11.34 -23.13
C LYS A 45 -2.77 11.79 -22.40
N PHE A 46 -2.92 12.41 -21.23
CA PHE A 46 -1.77 12.77 -20.38
C PHE A 46 -1.11 11.52 -19.77
N ILE A 47 -1.89 10.52 -19.34
CA ILE A 47 -1.34 9.24 -18.85
C ILE A 47 -0.47 8.59 -19.93
N LYS A 48 -0.99 8.45 -21.15
CA LYS A 48 -0.24 7.88 -22.29
C LYS A 48 1.03 8.66 -22.61
N LEU A 49 0.95 9.99 -22.54
CA LEU A 49 2.12 10.84 -22.74
C LEU A 49 3.17 10.65 -21.64
N ASN A 50 2.75 10.61 -20.37
CA ASN A 50 3.64 10.40 -19.25
C ASN A 50 4.34 9.04 -19.35
N GLU A 51 3.60 7.99 -19.70
CA GLU A 51 4.15 6.66 -19.96
C GLU A 51 5.18 6.66 -21.11
N PHE A 52 4.85 7.32 -22.22
CA PHE A 52 5.75 7.43 -23.37
C PHE A 52 7.12 8.04 -22.97
N THR A 53 7.12 9.02 -22.07
CA THR A 53 8.35 9.71 -21.64
C THR A 53 9.26 8.89 -20.72
N LYS A 54 8.85 7.67 -20.32
CA LYS A 54 9.69 6.73 -19.56
C LYS A 54 10.79 6.10 -20.40
N HIS A 55 10.58 5.98 -21.71
CA HIS A 55 11.53 5.32 -22.62
C HIS A 55 12.66 6.28 -22.99
N ILE A 56 13.91 5.85 -22.75
CA ILE A 56 15.11 6.58 -23.16
C ILE A 56 15.55 6.03 -24.52
N SER A 57 15.59 6.89 -25.54
CA SER A 57 16.06 6.52 -26.87
C SER A 57 17.59 6.38 -26.90
N ALA A 58 18.09 5.34 -27.57
CA ALA A 58 19.53 5.15 -27.74
C ALA A 58 20.14 6.31 -28.55
N GLY A 59 21.19 6.94 -28.01
CA GLY A 59 21.87 8.08 -28.66
C GLY A 59 21.12 9.42 -28.55
N GLU A 60 20.20 9.58 -27.58
CA GLU A 60 19.46 10.81 -27.36
C GLU A 60 20.39 12.03 -27.15
N SER A 61 20.10 13.13 -27.85
CA SER A 61 20.82 14.40 -27.69
C SER A 61 20.39 15.13 -26.41
N SER A 62 21.22 16.05 -25.91
CA SER A 62 20.87 16.86 -24.72
C SER A 62 19.54 17.63 -24.88
N LYS A 63 19.27 18.14 -26.09
CA LYS A 63 18.01 18.83 -26.41
C LYS A 63 16.81 17.87 -26.32
N ALA A 64 16.92 16.68 -26.91
CA ALA A 64 15.85 15.68 -26.87
C ALA A 64 15.56 15.21 -25.43
N ALA A 65 16.61 15.00 -24.62
CA ALA A 65 16.47 14.65 -23.21
C ALA A 65 15.76 15.75 -22.40
N SER A 66 16.02 17.03 -22.70
CA SER A 66 15.32 18.16 -22.08
C SER A 66 13.84 18.18 -22.47
N VAL A 67 13.49 17.90 -23.73
CA VAL A 67 12.10 17.84 -24.18
C VAL A 67 11.38 16.69 -23.50
N ARG A 68 12.00 15.51 -23.41
CA ARG A 68 11.45 14.34 -22.71
C ARG A 68 11.21 14.64 -21.23
N ALA A 69 12.16 15.29 -20.55
CA ALA A 69 12.02 15.70 -19.16
C ALA A 69 10.83 16.65 -18.95
N LEU A 70 10.68 17.65 -19.83
CA LEU A 70 9.58 18.60 -19.75
C LEU A 70 8.21 17.98 -20.06
N LEU A 71 8.13 17.09 -21.05
CA LEU A 71 6.89 16.36 -21.36
C LEU A 71 6.46 15.48 -20.19
N PHE A 72 7.40 14.78 -19.55
CA PHE A 72 7.13 14.02 -18.32
C PHE A 72 6.61 14.96 -17.23
N ASP A 73 7.33 16.04 -16.96
CA ASP A 73 7.04 16.95 -15.86
C ASP A 73 5.67 17.64 -16.01
N ILE A 74 5.40 18.21 -17.18
CA ILE A 74 4.14 18.92 -17.44
C ILE A 74 2.96 17.94 -17.40
N SER A 75 3.08 16.77 -18.05
CA SER A 75 1.99 15.78 -18.01
C SER A 75 1.71 15.29 -16.59
N PHE A 76 2.75 15.09 -15.76
CA PHE A 76 2.62 14.72 -14.35
C PHE A 76 1.90 15.80 -13.53
N LEU A 77 2.31 17.07 -13.67
CA LEU A 77 1.68 18.19 -12.98
C LEU A 77 0.21 18.35 -13.38
N MET A 78 -0.10 18.26 -14.67
CA MET A 78 -1.48 18.35 -15.17
C MET A 78 -2.34 17.20 -14.61
N LEU A 79 -1.81 15.99 -14.53
CA LEU A 79 -2.53 14.85 -13.94
C LEU A 79 -2.80 15.05 -12.45
N CYS A 80 -1.83 15.55 -11.68
CA CYS A 80 -2.04 15.91 -10.27
C CYS A 80 -3.15 16.97 -10.12
N HIS A 81 -3.13 18.01 -10.94
CA HIS A 81 -4.13 19.08 -10.93
C HIS A 81 -5.53 18.54 -11.27
N VAL A 82 -5.64 17.66 -12.26
CA VAL A 82 -6.90 16.99 -12.60
C VAL A 82 -7.42 16.17 -11.43
N ALA A 83 -6.58 15.36 -10.79
CA ALA A 83 -6.96 14.54 -9.65
C ALA A 83 -7.45 15.39 -8.47
N GLN A 84 -6.76 16.48 -8.13
CA GLN A 84 -7.19 17.38 -7.04
C GLN A 84 -8.47 18.16 -7.36
N THR A 85 -8.71 18.51 -8.63
CA THR A 85 -9.85 19.34 -9.03
C THR A 85 -11.13 18.52 -9.26
N TYR A 86 -11.00 17.31 -9.82
CA TYR A 86 -12.14 16.52 -10.30
C TYR A 86 -12.23 15.13 -9.67
N GLY A 87 -11.31 14.76 -8.77
CA GLY A 87 -11.25 13.44 -8.16
C GLY A 87 -10.35 12.45 -8.90
N SER A 88 -9.81 11.48 -8.15
CA SER A 88 -8.90 10.46 -8.67
C SER A 88 -9.59 9.44 -9.59
N GLU A 89 -10.91 9.24 -9.44
CA GLU A 89 -11.73 8.35 -10.27
C GLU A 89 -11.73 8.72 -11.77
N VAL A 90 -11.44 9.99 -12.06
CA VAL A 90 -11.31 10.51 -13.43
C VAL A 90 -10.04 10.00 -14.11
N ILE A 91 -8.98 9.77 -13.33
CA ILE A 91 -7.69 9.23 -13.79
C ILE A 91 -7.76 7.71 -13.88
N LEU A 92 -8.40 7.06 -12.89
CA LEU A 92 -8.37 5.61 -12.74
C LEU A 92 -9.09 4.87 -13.87
N SER A 93 -8.41 3.85 -14.37
CA SER A 93 -8.86 3.00 -15.46
C SER A 93 -9.68 1.81 -14.93
N GLU A 94 -10.93 1.65 -15.36
CA GLU A 94 -11.81 0.51 -14.96
C GLU A 94 -11.30 -0.87 -15.47
N SER A 95 -10.37 -0.90 -16.42
CA SER A 95 -9.73 -2.14 -16.91
C SER A 95 -8.54 -1.81 -17.82
N SER A 96 -7.32 -2.22 -17.45
CA SER A 96 -6.16 -2.19 -18.36
C SER A 96 -6.05 -3.52 -19.10
N PRO A 97 -6.08 -3.55 -20.46
CA PRO A 97 -6.05 -4.80 -21.23
C PRO A 97 -4.69 -5.52 -21.21
N ALA A 98 -3.64 -4.91 -20.63
CA ALA A 98 -2.27 -5.41 -20.68
C ALA A 98 -1.66 -5.80 -19.32
N GLY A 99 -2.43 -5.78 -18.23
CA GLY A 99 -1.94 -6.16 -16.89
C GLY A 99 -0.93 -5.19 -16.25
N GLU A 100 -0.37 -4.24 -17.00
CA GLU A 100 0.46 -3.17 -16.46
C GLU A 100 -0.38 -1.91 -16.19
N VAL A 101 -0.36 -1.47 -14.93
CA VAL A 101 -0.96 -0.21 -14.47
C VAL A 101 0.03 0.92 -14.77
N PRO A 102 -0.41 2.04 -15.35
CA PRO A 102 0.47 3.19 -15.59
C PRO A 102 1.18 3.66 -14.32
N PHE A 103 2.40 4.17 -14.47
CA PHE A 103 3.22 4.71 -13.39
C PHE A 103 2.47 5.79 -12.61
N PHE A 104 1.85 6.75 -13.30
CA PHE A 104 1.14 7.83 -12.62
C PHE A 104 -0.05 7.31 -11.81
N GLU A 105 -0.83 6.38 -12.35
CA GLU A 105 -1.93 5.75 -11.62
C GLU A 105 -1.39 5.07 -10.34
N THR A 106 -0.34 4.26 -10.47
CA THR A 106 0.31 3.59 -9.34
C THR A 106 0.84 4.58 -8.30
N TRP A 107 1.51 5.66 -8.73
CA TRP A 107 2.05 6.67 -7.85
C TRP A 107 0.94 7.47 -7.15
N MET A 108 -0.09 7.90 -7.87
CA MET A 108 -1.22 8.66 -7.29
C MET A 108 -1.91 7.83 -6.20
N LEU A 109 -2.20 6.57 -6.51
CA LEU A 109 -2.83 5.64 -5.59
C LEU A 109 -1.99 5.39 -4.33
N THR A 110 -0.68 5.35 -4.43
CA THR A 110 0.19 4.99 -3.30
C THR A 110 0.82 6.17 -2.57
N CYS A 111 0.88 7.34 -3.22
CA CYS A 111 1.71 8.46 -2.78
C CYS A 111 1.01 9.81 -2.77
N MET A 112 -0.17 9.99 -3.36
CA MET A 112 -0.83 11.30 -3.42
C MET A 112 -1.78 11.51 -2.22
N PRO A 113 -1.62 12.61 -1.44
CA PRO A 113 -2.57 12.93 -0.38
C PRO A 113 -3.89 13.41 -1.00
N GLU A 114 -5.00 12.78 -0.64
CA GLU A 114 -6.36 13.17 -1.03
C GLU A 114 -7.24 13.34 0.22
N GLU A 115 -8.35 14.08 0.11
CA GLU A 115 -9.29 14.22 1.22
C GLU A 115 -9.82 12.85 1.65
N GLY A 116 -9.50 12.44 2.87
CA GLY A 116 -9.85 11.12 3.40
C GLY A 116 -8.83 10.00 3.10
N LYS A 117 -7.86 10.22 2.21
CA LYS A 117 -6.76 9.29 1.94
C LYS A 117 -5.52 9.72 2.70
N ILE A 118 -5.15 8.92 3.71
CA ILE A 118 -4.01 9.25 4.57
C ILE A 118 -2.88 8.27 4.30
N LEU A 119 -1.82 8.81 3.71
CA LEU A 119 -0.62 8.09 3.34
C LEU A 119 0.19 7.72 4.59
N ASN A 120 0.71 6.50 4.61
CA ASN A 120 1.67 6.08 5.62
C ASN A 120 3.10 6.27 5.08
N PRO A 121 3.94 7.12 5.70
CA PRO A 121 5.32 7.32 5.25
C PRO A 121 6.20 6.05 5.35
N ASP A 122 5.81 5.08 6.18
CA ASP A 122 6.47 3.77 6.32
C ASP A 122 5.96 2.71 5.32
N HIS A 123 5.02 3.06 4.43
CA HIS A 123 4.48 2.10 3.47
C HIS A 123 5.60 1.59 2.55
N PRO A 124 5.63 0.29 2.19
CA PRO A 124 6.67 -0.27 1.31
C PRO A 124 6.84 0.46 -0.03
N CYS A 125 5.79 1.11 -0.55
CA CYS A 125 5.89 1.94 -1.76
C CYS A 125 6.92 3.08 -1.65
N PHE A 126 7.17 3.58 -0.43
CA PHE A 126 8.15 4.63 -0.15
C PHE A 126 9.54 4.11 0.18
N ARG A 127 9.77 2.79 0.14
CA ARG A 127 11.07 2.15 0.38
C ARG A 127 11.55 1.39 -0.87
N PRO A 128 11.93 2.09 -1.94
CA PRO A 128 12.52 1.48 -3.12
C PRO A 128 13.93 0.96 -2.83
N ASP A 129 14.51 0.28 -3.81
CA ASP A 129 15.88 -0.27 -3.80
C ASP A 129 16.92 0.73 -3.24
N SER A 130 17.60 0.33 -2.16
CA SER A 130 18.63 1.12 -1.44
C SER A 130 19.68 1.69 -2.38
N THR A 131 20.10 0.90 -3.37
CA THR A 131 21.14 1.29 -4.34
C THR A 131 20.73 2.51 -5.17
N LYS A 132 19.43 2.62 -5.51
CA LYS A 132 18.89 3.75 -6.26
C LYS A 132 18.75 4.99 -5.38
N VAL A 133 18.39 4.79 -4.10
CA VAL A 133 18.26 5.88 -3.13
C VAL A 133 19.62 6.51 -2.86
N GLU A 134 20.64 5.71 -2.56
CA GLU A 134 22.02 6.18 -2.34
C GLU A 134 22.55 6.96 -3.56
N SER A 135 22.30 6.44 -4.76
CA SER A 135 22.68 7.10 -6.02
C SER A 135 21.98 8.47 -6.18
N LEU A 136 20.69 8.56 -5.83
CA LEU A 136 19.92 9.79 -5.91
C LEU A 136 20.37 10.81 -4.85
N VAL A 137 20.60 10.38 -3.61
CA VAL A 137 21.11 11.24 -2.53
C VAL A 137 22.49 11.80 -2.90
N ALA A 138 23.39 10.95 -3.41
CA ALA A 138 24.70 11.38 -3.89
C ALA A 138 24.61 12.40 -5.03
N LEU A 139 23.69 12.18 -5.98
CA LEU A 139 23.44 13.10 -7.09
C LEU A 139 22.93 14.46 -6.58
N LEU A 140 21.96 14.47 -5.67
CA LEU A 140 21.37 15.69 -5.12
C LEU A 140 22.37 16.50 -4.27
N ASN A 141 23.27 15.83 -3.56
CA ASN A 141 24.25 16.48 -2.69
C ASN A 141 25.47 17.02 -3.47
N ASN A 142 26.00 16.22 -4.42
CA ASN A 142 27.29 16.50 -5.05
C ASN A 142 27.21 17.20 -6.41
N SER A 143 26.10 17.13 -7.13
CA SER A 143 26.03 17.72 -8.47
C SER A 143 25.70 19.21 -8.42
N SER A 144 26.45 20.00 -9.20
CA SER A 144 26.07 21.38 -9.54
C SER A 144 24.95 21.40 -10.58
N GLU A 145 24.79 20.34 -11.39
CA GLU A 145 23.69 20.15 -12.33
C GLU A 145 23.36 18.67 -12.58
N MET A 146 22.07 18.32 -12.59
CA MET A 146 21.58 16.99 -12.97
C MET A 146 21.63 16.78 -14.49
N LYS A 147 22.32 15.72 -14.95
CA LYS A 147 22.38 15.34 -16.37
C LYS A 147 21.08 14.66 -16.82
N LEU A 148 20.34 15.30 -17.72
CA LEU A 148 19.01 14.83 -18.16
C LEU A 148 19.03 13.57 -19.05
N VAL A 149 20.12 13.34 -19.78
CA VAL A 149 20.21 12.32 -20.87
C VAL A 149 19.97 10.89 -20.39
N GLN A 150 20.37 10.56 -19.16
CA GLN A 150 20.23 9.21 -18.61
C GLN A 150 19.19 9.13 -17.48
N MET A 151 18.52 10.24 -17.18
CA MET A 151 17.61 10.30 -16.05
C MET A 151 16.27 9.63 -16.41
N LYS A 152 15.90 8.64 -15.60
CA LYS A 152 14.58 8.03 -15.59
C LYS A 152 13.72 8.71 -14.53
N TRP A 153 12.95 9.72 -14.95
CA TRP A 153 12.20 10.57 -14.02
C TRP A 153 11.16 9.83 -13.19
N HIS A 154 10.52 8.78 -13.73
CA HIS A 154 9.60 7.93 -12.98
C HIS A 154 10.30 7.19 -11.83
N GLU A 155 11.51 6.65 -12.05
CA GLU A 155 12.30 6.01 -10.98
C GLU A 155 12.74 7.05 -9.93
N ALA A 156 13.14 8.26 -10.38
CA ALA A 156 13.49 9.36 -9.48
C ALA A 156 12.32 9.79 -8.59
N CYS A 157 11.11 9.88 -9.14
CA CYS A 157 9.89 10.23 -8.41
C CYS A 157 9.48 9.16 -7.40
N LEU A 158 9.79 7.88 -7.63
CA LEU A 158 9.59 6.80 -6.65
C LEU A 158 10.66 6.83 -5.54
N SER A 159 11.91 7.10 -5.92
CA SER A 159 13.05 7.12 -4.98
C SER A 159 13.17 8.38 -4.13
N ILE A 160 12.52 9.48 -4.52
CA ILE A 160 12.68 10.76 -3.82
C ILE A 160 12.17 10.72 -2.38
N SER A 161 11.13 9.94 -2.07
CA SER A 161 10.60 9.82 -0.70
C SER A 161 11.63 9.24 0.27
N ALA A 162 12.29 8.15 -0.10
CA ALA A 162 13.36 7.56 0.70
C ALA A 162 14.60 8.47 0.76
N ALA A 163 14.95 9.14 -0.34
CA ALA A 163 16.06 10.09 -0.36
C ALA A 163 15.79 11.28 0.59
N ILE A 164 14.57 11.81 0.60
CA ILE A 164 14.15 12.88 1.52
C ILE A 164 14.24 12.42 2.97
N LEU A 165 13.83 11.19 3.29
CA LEU A 165 13.99 10.62 4.62
C LEU A 165 15.45 10.57 5.06
N GLU A 166 16.37 10.11 4.20
CA GLU A 166 17.81 10.08 4.50
C GLU A 166 18.39 11.49 4.69
N ILE A 167 18.02 12.43 3.81
CA ILE A 167 18.44 13.83 3.89
C ILE A 167 17.92 14.49 5.18
N LEU A 168 16.66 14.25 5.53
CA LEU A 168 16.04 14.77 6.74
C LEU A 168 16.73 14.19 7.99
N ASN A 169 16.97 12.88 8.03
CA ASN A 169 17.73 12.24 9.12
C ASN A 169 19.14 12.82 9.26
N ALA A 170 19.85 13.05 8.15
CA ALA A 170 21.17 13.65 8.16
C ALA A 170 21.13 15.10 8.69
N TRP A 171 20.08 15.86 8.34
CA TRP A 171 19.88 17.21 8.87
C TRP A 171 19.50 17.21 10.35
N GLU A 172 18.64 16.30 10.78
CA GLU A 172 18.23 16.10 12.17
C GLU A 172 19.42 15.82 13.09
N ASN A 173 20.33 14.95 12.64
CA ASN A 173 21.56 14.60 13.34
C ASN A 173 22.71 15.61 13.18
N GLY A 174 22.48 16.74 12.50
CA GLY A 174 23.47 17.81 12.35
C GLY A 174 24.60 17.52 11.35
N VAL A 175 24.46 16.49 10.51
CA VAL A 175 25.41 16.16 9.44
C VAL A 175 25.31 17.16 8.28
N LEU A 176 24.08 17.61 7.96
CA LEU A 176 23.82 18.62 6.93
C LEU A 176 23.48 19.97 7.56
N THR A 177 23.97 21.06 6.96
CA THR A 177 23.59 22.43 7.33
C THR A 177 22.34 22.85 6.57
N PHE A 178 21.67 23.91 7.04
CA PHE A 178 20.53 24.47 6.32
C PHE A 178 20.87 24.91 4.88
N GLU A 179 22.08 25.43 4.65
CA GLU A 179 22.56 25.80 3.32
C GLU A 179 22.65 24.59 2.39
N SER A 180 23.16 23.45 2.89
CA SER A 180 23.16 22.19 2.14
C SER A 180 21.75 21.73 1.79
N ILE A 181 20.80 21.89 2.71
CA ILE A 181 19.38 21.54 2.47
C ILE A 181 18.77 22.43 1.42
N GLN A 182 19.01 23.74 1.47
CA GLN A 182 18.54 24.67 0.44
C GLN A 182 19.06 24.25 -0.94
N LYS A 183 20.36 23.99 -1.07
CA LYS A 183 20.98 23.51 -2.32
C LYS A 183 20.35 22.20 -2.82
N ILE A 184 20.14 21.23 -1.92
CA ILE A 184 19.49 19.95 -2.26
C ILE A 184 18.05 20.17 -2.74
N THR A 185 17.26 20.98 -2.03
CA THR A 185 15.87 21.28 -2.43
C THR A 185 15.80 22.07 -3.75
N ASP A 186 16.78 22.92 -4.02
CA ASP A 186 16.91 23.63 -5.29
C ASP A 186 17.24 22.68 -6.44
N ASN A 187 18.09 21.67 -6.20
CA ASN A 187 18.36 20.60 -7.15
C ASN A 187 17.10 19.75 -7.44
N ILE A 188 16.27 19.48 -6.44
CA ILE A 188 15.02 18.72 -6.59
C ILE A 188 14.03 19.47 -7.49
N LYS A 189 13.77 20.75 -7.22
CA LYS A 189 12.73 21.54 -7.91
C LYS A 189 13.21 22.26 -9.17
N GLY A 190 14.52 22.27 -9.44
CA GLY A 190 15.10 23.12 -10.48
C GLY A 190 14.90 22.65 -11.91
N LYS A 191 15.00 21.35 -12.18
CA LYS A 191 14.80 20.80 -13.53
C LYS A 191 13.35 20.32 -13.73
N VAL A 192 12.81 19.52 -12.80
CA VAL A 192 11.44 18.98 -12.88
C VAL A 192 10.66 19.27 -11.58
N CYS A 193 9.49 19.87 -11.69
CA CYS A 193 8.64 20.22 -10.55
C CYS A 193 7.95 18.99 -9.93
N SER A 194 7.71 17.95 -10.73
CA SER A 194 7.14 16.66 -10.33
C SER A 194 7.91 16.00 -9.18
N MET A 195 9.25 16.12 -9.15
CA MET A 195 10.04 15.62 -8.02
C MET A 195 9.74 16.35 -6.71
N ALA A 196 9.53 17.67 -6.76
CA ALA A 196 9.14 18.45 -5.59
C ALA A 196 7.74 18.05 -5.10
N VAL A 197 6.80 17.81 -6.02
CA VAL A 197 5.46 17.27 -5.70
C VAL A 197 5.57 15.92 -4.99
N CYS A 198 6.37 15.00 -5.51
CA CYS A 198 6.59 13.69 -4.90
C CYS A 198 7.25 13.77 -3.51
N ALA A 199 8.23 14.65 -3.35
CA ALA A 199 8.89 14.89 -2.07
C ALA A 199 7.92 15.45 -1.01
N VAL A 200 7.13 16.46 -1.38
CA VAL A 200 6.16 17.09 -0.46
C VAL A 200 5.03 16.12 -0.11
N ALA A 201 4.57 15.32 -1.06
CA ALA A 201 3.54 14.30 -0.81
C ALA A 201 3.95 13.34 0.33
N TRP A 202 5.21 12.89 0.35
CA TRP A 202 5.74 12.10 1.46
C TRP A 202 5.96 12.93 2.74
N LEU A 203 6.48 14.15 2.64
CA LEU A 203 6.70 15.03 3.81
C LEU A 203 5.40 15.35 4.54
N VAL A 204 4.29 15.57 3.81
CA VAL A 204 2.95 15.76 4.39
C VAL A 204 2.53 14.55 5.20
N ALA A 205 2.73 13.34 4.65
CA ALA A 205 2.48 12.09 5.35
C ALA A 205 3.35 11.96 6.61
N HIS A 206 4.64 12.28 6.50
CA HIS A 206 5.59 12.23 7.59
C HIS A 206 5.24 13.20 8.73
N VAL A 207 4.95 14.47 8.42
CA VAL A 207 4.61 15.49 9.42
C VAL A 207 3.38 15.12 10.24
N ARG A 208 2.37 14.45 9.64
CA ARG A 208 1.18 13.96 10.35
C ARG A 208 1.52 12.97 11.48
N MET A 209 2.64 12.26 11.36
CA MET A 209 3.07 11.26 12.34
C MET A 209 3.87 11.84 13.51
N LEU A 210 4.44 13.03 13.32
CA LEU A 210 5.35 13.68 14.27
C LEU A 210 4.59 14.48 15.35
N GLY A 211 5.21 14.57 16.53
CA GLY A 211 4.79 15.53 17.56
C GLY A 211 5.15 16.96 17.15
N LEU A 212 4.42 17.98 17.63
CA LEU A 212 4.64 19.38 17.22
C LEU A 212 6.12 19.84 17.27
N ASP A 213 6.87 19.44 18.30
CA ASP A 213 8.26 19.87 18.50
C ASP A 213 9.23 19.28 17.46
N GLU A 214 8.87 18.15 16.82
CA GLU A 214 9.69 17.46 15.82
C GLU A 214 9.42 17.95 14.38
N ARG A 215 8.32 18.69 14.16
CA ARG A 215 7.85 19.05 12.80
C ARG A 215 8.67 20.12 12.11
N GLU A 216 9.46 20.92 12.85
CA GLU A 216 10.05 22.16 12.31
C GLU A 216 10.93 21.91 11.09
N LYS A 217 11.84 20.93 11.12
CA LYS A 217 12.73 20.63 9.99
C LYS A 217 11.96 20.13 8.77
N SER A 218 10.99 19.24 8.94
CA SER A 218 10.14 18.76 7.85
C SER A 218 9.32 19.89 7.23
N LEU A 219 8.73 20.78 8.05
CA LEU A 219 7.99 21.95 7.58
C LEU A 219 8.90 22.96 6.87
N GLN A 220 10.10 23.17 7.39
CA GLN A 220 11.10 24.02 6.74
C GLN A 220 11.52 23.45 5.38
N MET A 221 11.66 22.13 5.25
CA MET A 221 11.93 21.48 3.97
C MET A 221 10.76 21.63 2.98
N ILE A 222 9.51 21.49 3.42
CA ILE A 222 8.31 21.77 2.60
C ILE A 222 8.36 23.22 2.09
N ARG A 223 8.65 24.20 2.98
CA ARG A 223 8.79 25.62 2.59
C ARG A 223 9.86 25.81 1.52
N GLN A 224 11.03 25.16 1.67
CA GLN A 224 12.10 25.23 0.68
C GLN A 224 11.68 24.64 -0.67
N LEU A 225 11.00 23.49 -0.68
CA LEU A 225 10.51 22.86 -1.91
C LEU A 225 9.42 23.69 -2.62
N ALA A 226 8.58 24.39 -1.86
CA ALA A 226 7.52 25.25 -2.40
C ALA A 226 8.04 26.62 -2.90
N THR A 227 9.25 27.04 -2.50
CA THR A 227 9.80 28.35 -2.87
C THR A 227 10.31 28.33 -4.32
N PRO A 228 9.85 29.21 -5.22
CA PRO A 228 10.34 29.30 -6.59
C PRO A 228 11.85 29.60 -6.66
N LEU A 229 12.52 29.11 -7.71
CA LEU A 229 13.89 29.53 -8.03
C LEU A 229 13.88 30.84 -8.81
N TYR A 230 14.87 31.68 -8.54
CA TYR A 230 15.16 32.89 -9.30
C TYR A 230 16.56 32.75 -9.91
N GLY A 231 16.66 32.19 -11.12
CA GLY A 231 17.97 31.98 -11.78
C GLY A 231 17.90 31.34 -13.18
N GLU A 232 19.04 31.33 -13.88
CA GLU A 232 19.17 30.90 -15.29
C GLU A 232 19.19 29.37 -15.50
N ASN A 233 19.35 28.57 -14.44
CA ASN A 233 19.52 27.10 -14.54
C ASN A 233 18.20 26.31 -14.70
N THR A 234 17.07 26.98 -14.96
CA THR A 234 15.75 26.36 -15.09
C THR A 234 15.45 25.91 -16.53
N LEU A 235 14.62 24.86 -16.69
CA LEU A 235 14.14 24.44 -18.02
C LEU A 235 12.99 25.33 -18.53
N GLN A 236 12.65 25.20 -19.82
CA GLN A 236 11.56 25.95 -20.45
C GLN A 236 10.25 25.87 -19.65
N PHE A 237 9.42 26.92 -19.78
CA PHE A 237 8.12 27.06 -19.11
C PHE A 237 8.21 26.95 -17.58
N TYR A 238 9.35 27.29 -16.96
CA TYR A 238 9.52 27.15 -15.51
C TYR A 238 8.48 27.93 -14.72
N ASN A 239 8.22 29.19 -15.08
CA ASN A 239 7.26 30.03 -14.37
C ASN A 239 5.85 29.41 -14.39
N GLU A 240 5.41 28.92 -15.55
CA GLU A 240 4.11 28.27 -15.72
C GLU A 240 4.04 26.95 -14.94
N ARG A 241 5.11 26.14 -14.97
CA ARG A 241 5.21 24.88 -14.20
C ARG A 241 5.22 25.11 -12.69
N VAL A 242 5.87 26.17 -12.23
CA VAL A 242 5.90 26.54 -10.81
C VAL A 242 4.53 26.97 -10.33
N VAL A 243 3.75 27.72 -11.13
CA VAL A 243 2.39 28.12 -10.74
C VAL A 243 1.49 26.91 -10.48
N ILE A 244 1.47 25.94 -11.40
CA ILE A 244 0.68 24.71 -11.20
C ILE A 244 1.25 23.86 -10.05
N MET A 245 2.58 23.76 -9.91
CA MET A 245 3.22 23.09 -8.77
C MET A 245 2.79 23.72 -7.45
N SER A 246 2.86 25.04 -7.31
CA SER A 246 2.46 25.75 -6.09
C SER A 246 0.99 25.50 -5.75
N SER A 247 0.09 25.52 -6.73
CA SER A 247 -1.33 25.17 -6.54
C SER A 247 -1.51 23.73 -6.02
N ILE A 248 -0.74 22.78 -6.58
CA ILE A 248 -0.79 21.38 -6.16
C ILE A 248 -0.30 21.21 -4.72
N LEU A 249 0.85 21.83 -4.41
CA LEU A 249 1.47 21.76 -3.08
C LEU A 249 0.59 22.41 -2.01
N GLU A 250 -0.09 23.51 -2.32
CA GLU A 250 -1.01 24.19 -1.41
C GLU A 250 -2.15 23.27 -0.99
N HIS A 251 -2.79 22.58 -1.94
CA HIS A 251 -3.83 21.58 -1.64
C HIS A 251 -3.28 20.40 -0.83
N MET A 252 -2.11 19.86 -1.19
CA MET A 252 -1.49 18.75 -0.44
C MET A 252 -1.17 19.14 1.01
N CYS A 253 -0.75 20.38 1.24
CA CYS A 253 -0.30 20.84 2.54
C CYS A 253 -1.44 21.37 3.43
N ALA A 254 -2.64 21.59 2.90
CA ALA A 254 -3.75 22.27 3.59
C ALA A 254 -3.98 21.72 5.01
N ASP A 255 -4.15 20.40 5.15
CA ASP A 255 -4.40 19.75 6.44
C ASP A 255 -3.22 19.88 7.41
N VAL A 256 -1.99 19.72 6.92
CA VAL A 256 -0.78 19.77 7.76
C VAL A 256 -0.51 21.18 8.26
N LEU A 257 -0.77 22.18 7.41
CA LEU A 257 -0.62 23.59 7.76
C LEU A 257 -1.69 24.05 8.75
N GLN A 258 -2.93 23.59 8.58
CA GLN A 258 -4.00 23.81 9.56
C GLN A 258 -3.65 23.21 10.94
N GLN A 259 -3.03 22.03 10.98
CA GLN A 259 -2.62 21.37 12.24
C GLN A 259 -1.52 22.12 13.02
N THR A 260 -0.69 22.93 12.37
CA THR A 260 0.54 23.46 12.99
C THR A 260 0.36 24.86 13.60
N ALA A 261 -0.79 25.54 13.40
CA ALA A 261 -1.09 26.88 13.93
C ALA A 261 0.03 27.94 13.75
N THR A 262 0.99 27.70 12.86
CA THR A 262 1.99 28.64 12.40
C THR A 262 1.55 29.11 11.02
N GLN A 263 1.07 30.36 10.94
CA GLN A 263 0.62 30.96 9.70
C GLN A 263 1.77 31.01 8.68
N ILE A 264 1.89 29.97 7.83
CA ILE A 264 2.45 30.14 6.49
C ILE A 264 1.30 30.69 5.66
N LYS A 265 1.29 32.01 5.43
CA LYS A 265 0.26 32.65 4.60
C LYS A 265 0.48 32.26 3.14
N PHE A 266 -0.34 31.36 2.63
CA PHE A 266 -0.63 31.28 1.20
C PHE A 266 -1.81 32.20 0.87
N PRO A 267 -1.85 32.86 -0.29
CA PRO A 267 -2.88 33.85 -0.59
C PRO A 267 -4.26 33.21 -0.89
N SER A 268 -5.18 33.30 0.10
CA SER A 268 -6.66 33.12 0.06
C SER A 268 -7.20 31.70 -0.25
N THR A 269 -8.33 31.19 0.26
CA THR A 269 -9.56 31.74 0.86
C THR A 269 -10.13 30.72 1.85
N GLY A 270 -10.83 31.16 2.89
CA GLY A 270 -11.18 30.35 4.06
C GLY A 270 -12.13 29.17 3.82
N MET A 271 -11.97 28.17 4.69
CA MET A 271 -13.01 27.23 5.10
C MET A 271 -12.61 26.70 6.48
N ASP A 272 -13.33 27.11 7.52
CA ASP A 272 -13.19 26.54 8.86
C ASP A 272 -13.97 25.21 8.90
N THR A 273 -13.29 24.09 9.07
CA THR A 273 -13.92 22.85 9.54
C THR A 273 -13.33 22.48 10.89
N ILE A 274 -14.23 22.31 11.88
CA ILE A 274 -13.90 21.95 13.27
C ILE A 274 -13.36 20.52 13.27
N PRO A 275 -12.12 20.24 13.68
CA PRO A 275 -11.62 18.91 13.35
C PRO A 275 -11.24 18.07 14.57
N TYR A 276 -11.28 16.74 14.39
CA TYR A 276 -11.17 15.65 15.36
C TYR A 276 -9.89 15.65 16.25
N TRP A 277 -9.06 16.69 16.15
CA TRP A 277 -7.71 16.83 16.70
C TRP A 277 -7.64 17.14 18.19
N ASN A 278 -8.72 17.63 18.80
CA ASN A 278 -8.70 18.02 20.23
C ASN A 278 -8.50 16.83 21.19
N LEU A 279 -8.53 15.59 20.70
CA LEU A 279 -8.35 14.39 21.51
C LEU A 279 -6.89 13.94 21.63
N LEU A 280 -6.00 14.44 20.77
CA LEU A 280 -4.60 14.04 20.74
C LEU A 280 -3.72 15.07 21.45
N PRO A 281 -2.73 14.65 22.25
CA PRO A 281 -1.75 15.57 22.79
C PRO A 281 -0.92 16.18 21.64
N PRO A 282 -0.89 17.51 21.48
CA PRO A 282 -0.27 18.13 20.31
C PRO A 282 1.24 17.87 20.23
N LYS A 283 1.92 17.72 21.37
CA LYS A 283 3.38 17.54 21.42
C LYS A 283 3.86 16.11 21.26
N LYS A 284 2.98 15.10 21.33
CA LYS A 284 3.42 13.71 21.35
C LYS A 284 3.30 13.08 19.96
N PRO A 285 4.33 12.34 19.49
CA PRO A 285 4.21 11.53 18.29
C PRO A 285 3.03 10.57 18.40
N ILE A 286 2.31 10.37 17.30
CA ILE A 286 1.05 9.61 17.33
C ILE A 286 1.27 8.14 17.72
N LYS A 287 2.48 7.62 17.47
CA LYS A 287 2.92 6.28 17.90
C LYS A 287 2.97 6.16 19.43
N GLU A 288 3.51 7.16 20.11
CA GLU A 288 3.53 7.16 21.58
C GLU A 288 2.13 7.25 22.16
N VAL A 289 1.25 8.00 21.50
CA VAL A 289 -0.16 8.08 21.88
C VAL A 289 -0.83 6.71 21.72
N LEU A 290 -0.60 6.02 20.59
CA LEU A 290 -1.10 4.66 20.35
C LEU A 290 -0.62 3.69 21.43
N THR A 291 0.69 3.63 21.68
CA THR A 291 1.25 2.75 22.72
C THR A 291 0.64 3.09 24.09
N SER A 292 0.60 4.37 24.46
CA SER A 292 0.06 4.81 25.76
C SER A 292 -1.42 4.46 25.95
N VAL A 293 -2.25 4.65 24.92
CA VAL A 293 -3.68 4.33 24.99
C VAL A 293 -3.88 2.81 25.01
N PHE A 294 -3.14 2.07 24.19
CA PHE A 294 -3.24 0.61 24.16
C PHE A 294 -2.83 -0.03 25.50
N THR A 295 -1.71 0.39 26.10
CA THR A 295 -1.29 -0.09 27.42
C THR A 295 -2.36 0.17 28.48
N LYS A 296 -2.94 1.38 28.53
CA LYS A 296 -4.01 1.72 29.48
C LYS A 296 -5.26 0.85 29.29
N VAL A 297 -5.64 0.60 28.04
CA VAL A 297 -6.79 -0.23 27.70
C VAL A 297 -6.53 -1.69 28.04
N LEU A 298 -5.31 -2.18 27.84
CA LEU A 298 -4.89 -3.53 28.21
C LEU A 298 -4.91 -3.75 29.73
N GLU A 299 -4.38 -2.79 30.49
CA GLU A 299 -4.44 -2.81 31.96
C GLU A 299 -5.88 -2.82 32.47
N LYS A 300 -6.74 -1.95 31.91
CA LYS A 300 -8.17 -1.87 32.24
C LYS A 300 -8.95 -3.14 31.83
N GLY A 301 -8.59 -3.76 30.71
CA GLY A 301 -9.30 -4.88 30.12
C GLY A 301 -10.55 -4.53 29.31
N TRP A 302 -10.79 -3.25 29.00
CA TRP A 302 -11.91 -2.81 28.15
C TRP A 302 -11.60 -1.48 27.46
N VAL A 303 -12.23 -1.24 26.31
CA VAL A 303 -12.10 0.00 25.56
C VAL A 303 -13.18 1.00 25.97
N ASP A 304 -12.79 2.14 26.55
CA ASP A 304 -13.73 3.21 26.90
C ASP A 304 -14.04 4.13 25.69
N SER A 305 -15.13 4.91 25.79
CA SER A 305 -15.58 5.80 24.71
C SER A 305 -14.49 6.80 24.28
N ARG A 306 -13.65 7.25 25.22
CA ARG A 306 -12.54 8.15 24.88
C ARG A 306 -11.45 7.42 24.09
N SER A 307 -11.06 6.23 24.52
CA SER A 307 -10.02 5.43 23.87
C SER A 307 -10.43 5.00 22.46
N ILE A 308 -11.70 4.64 22.24
CA ILE A 308 -12.19 4.29 20.89
C ILE A 308 -12.12 5.49 19.94
N HIS A 309 -12.44 6.71 20.40
CA HIS A 309 -12.29 7.91 19.57
C HIS A 309 -10.82 8.24 19.29
N ILE A 310 -9.91 8.01 20.24
CA ILE A 310 -8.47 8.18 20.00
C ILE A 310 -7.99 7.14 18.98
N PHE A 311 -8.38 5.87 19.12
CA PHE A 311 -8.05 4.84 18.14
C PHE A 311 -8.60 5.16 16.75
N ASP A 312 -9.84 5.63 16.65
CA ASP A 312 -10.42 6.09 15.38
C ASP A 312 -9.58 7.24 14.80
N THR A 313 -9.20 8.24 15.60
CA THR A 313 -8.36 9.35 15.12
C THR A 313 -6.97 8.87 14.67
N LEU A 314 -6.36 7.94 15.40
CA LEU A 314 -5.07 7.33 15.06
C LEU A 314 -5.14 6.49 13.78
N LEU A 315 -6.24 5.75 13.57
CA LEU A 315 -6.50 5.00 12.35
C LEU A 315 -6.58 5.93 11.14
N HIS A 316 -7.30 7.05 11.27
CA HIS A 316 -7.34 8.05 10.22
C HIS A 316 -5.94 8.64 9.99
N MET A 317 -5.28 9.20 11.01
CA MET A 317 -3.99 9.88 10.84
C MET A 317 -2.83 9.01 10.35
N GLY A 318 -2.75 7.74 10.76
CA GLY A 318 -1.65 6.86 10.35
C GLY A 318 -1.99 6.00 9.13
N GLY A 319 -3.26 5.88 8.78
CA GLY A 319 -3.76 4.92 7.80
C GLY A 319 -3.82 3.49 8.35
N VAL A 320 -4.54 2.62 7.62
CA VAL A 320 -4.87 1.24 8.01
C VAL A 320 -3.61 0.41 8.29
N TYR A 321 -2.62 0.46 7.39
CA TYR A 321 -1.36 -0.28 7.54
C TYR A 321 -0.61 0.10 8.81
N TRP A 322 -0.38 1.40 9.03
CA TRP A 322 0.38 1.86 10.18
C TRP A 322 -0.33 1.48 11.48
N PHE A 323 -1.64 1.71 11.54
CA PHE A 323 -2.44 1.43 12.72
C PHE A 323 -2.42 -0.06 13.07
N CYS A 324 -2.69 -0.92 12.09
CA CYS A 324 -2.65 -2.38 12.26
C CYS A 324 -1.24 -2.87 12.64
N ASN A 325 -0.20 -2.40 11.94
CA ASN A 325 1.19 -2.81 12.18
C ASN A 325 1.67 -2.42 13.59
N ASN A 326 1.36 -1.22 14.07
CA ASN A 326 1.79 -0.80 15.41
C ASN A 326 1.02 -1.52 16.51
N LEU A 327 -0.28 -1.78 16.33
CA LEU A 327 -1.05 -2.58 17.29
C LEU A 327 -0.57 -4.04 17.35
N VAL A 328 -0.26 -4.65 16.20
CA VAL A 328 0.36 -5.99 16.15
C VAL A 328 1.73 -5.98 16.84
N LYS A 329 2.54 -4.94 16.64
CA LYS A 329 3.81 -4.80 17.38
C LYS A 329 3.60 -4.71 18.89
N GLU A 330 2.56 -4.02 19.37
CA GLU A 330 2.25 -4.01 20.81
C GLU A 330 1.83 -5.41 21.30
N LEU A 331 1.01 -6.16 20.54
CA LEU A 331 0.68 -7.56 20.86
C LEU A 331 1.93 -8.44 20.95
N LEU A 332 2.86 -8.29 19.99
CA LEU A 332 4.07 -9.11 19.92
C LEU A 332 5.09 -8.82 21.02
N LYS A 333 4.94 -7.70 21.76
CA LYS A 333 5.76 -7.41 22.95
C LYS A 333 5.31 -8.16 24.21
N GLU A 334 4.08 -8.64 24.23
CA GLU A 334 3.50 -9.26 25.42
C GLU A 334 4.06 -10.67 25.66
N THR A 335 4.65 -10.88 26.83
CA THR A 335 5.26 -12.16 27.23
C THR A 335 4.39 -12.97 28.18
N ARG A 336 3.31 -12.38 28.73
CA ARG A 336 2.40 -13.03 29.67
C ARG A 336 1.16 -13.54 28.93
N LYS A 337 0.86 -14.83 29.10
CA LYS A 337 -0.29 -15.50 28.44
C LYS A 337 -1.65 -14.83 28.71
N GLU A 338 -1.88 -14.36 29.93
CA GLU A 338 -3.13 -13.68 30.28
C GLU A 338 -3.27 -12.34 29.55
N HIS A 339 -2.16 -11.60 29.43
CA HIS A 339 -2.12 -10.32 28.74
C HIS A 339 -2.25 -10.51 27.22
N THR A 340 -1.61 -11.52 26.64
CA THR A 340 -1.74 -11.78 25.20
C THR A 340 -3.17 -12.16 24.82
N LEU A 341 -3.87 -12.98 25.61
CA LEU A 341 -5.27 -13.31 25.36
C LEU A 341 -6.18 -12.08 25.46
N ARG A 342 -6.01 -11.28 26.52
CA ARG A 342 -6.75 -10.03 26.67
C ARG A 342 -6.46 -9.04 25.54
N ALA A 343 -5.20 -8.95 25.10
CA ALA A 343 -4.80 -8.12 23.98
C ALA A 343 -5.50 -8.55 22.68
N VAL A 344 -5.67 -9.86 22.43
CA VAL A 344 -6.41 -10.36 21.26
C VAL A 344 -7.87 -9.90 21.28
N GLU A 345 -8.56 -10.03 22.42
CA GLU A 345 -9.96 -9.59 22.56
C GLU A 345 -10.11 -8.08 22.34
N LEU A 346 -9.21 -7.29 22.92
CA LEU A 346 -9.21 -5.83 22.77
C LEU A 346 -8.88 -5.40 21.35
N LEU A 347 -7.88 -6.02 20.72
CA LEU A 347 -7.51 -5.72 19.34
C LEU A 347 -8.61 -6.09 18.37
N TYR A 348 -9.25 -7.25 18.55
CA TYR A 348 -10.40 -7.65 17.77
C TYR A 348 -11.55 -6.64 17.89
N ALA A 349 -11.82 -6.13 19.10
CA ALA A 349 -12.82 -5.07 19.32
C ALA A 349 -12.41 -3.73 18.67
N VAL A 350 -11.15 -3.33 18.74
CA VAL A 350 -10.63 -2.13 18.08
C VAL A 350 -10.67 -2.28 16.56
N PHE A 351 -10.44 -3.48 16.03
CA PHE A 351 -10.48 -3.74 14.59
C PHE A 351 -11.90 -3.63 14.02
N CYS A 352 -12.95 -3.70 14.84
CA CYS A 352 -14.30 -3.36 14.42
C CYS A 352 -14.47 -1.90 13.95
N LEU A 353 -13.51 -1.01 14.20
CA LEU A 353 -13.47 0.33 13.59
C LEU A 353 -13.45 0.25 12.06
N ASP A 354 -12.69 -0.69 11.50
CA ASP A 354 -12.70 -1.01 10.06
C ASP A 354 -12.27 -2.48 9.83
N MET A 355 -13.21 -3.39 10.12
CA MET A 355 -12.92 -4.83 10.14
C MET A 355 -12.41 -5.33 8.79
N GLN A 356 -12.97 -4.84 7.68
CA GLN A 356 -12.58 -5.28 6.34
C GLN A 356 -11.15 -4.84 6.01
N GLN A 357 -10.84 -3.54 6.14
CA GLN A 357 -9.52 -3.03 5.75
C GLN A 357 -8.41 -3.54 6.66
N LEU A 358 -8.67 -3.59 7.97
CA LEU A 358 -7.71 -4.09 8.94
C LEU A 358 -7.45 -5.60 8.77
N THR A 359 -8.47 -6.38 8.41
CA THR A 359 -8.29 -7.81 8.09
C THR A 359 -7.44 -8.00 6.83
N LEU A 360 -7.74 -7.27 5.76
CA LEU A 360 -6.97 -7.34 4.51
C LEU A 360 -5.51 -6.96 4.74
N THR A 361 -5.27 -5.89 5.51
CA THR A 361 -3.93 -5.44 5.89
C THR A 361 -3.18 -6.47 6.74
N LEU A 362 -3.85 -7.03 7.75
CA LEU A 362 -3.26 -8.03 8.64
C LEU A 362 -2.83 -9.27 7.85
N LEU A 363 -3.75 -9.85 7.06
CA LEU A 363 -3.55 -11.12 6.37
C LEU A 363 -2.73 -10.97 5.08
N GLY A 364 -2.84 -9.84 4.39
CA GLY A 364 -2.20 -9.60 3.10
C GLY A 364 -0.80 -8.99 3.19
N HIS A 365 -0.48 -8.29 4.28
CA HIS A 365 0.80 -7.57 4.40
C HIS A 365 1.55 -7.86 5.69
N ILE A 366 0.93 -7.66 6.85
CA ILE A 366 1.65 -7.76 8.13
C ILE A 366 2.07 -9.21 8.39
N LEU A 367 1.14 -10.15 8.26
CA LEU A 367 1.40 -11.55 8.53
C LEU A 367 2.39 -12.16 7.53
N PRO A 368 2.24 -11.99 6.19
CA PRO A 368 3.24 -12.46 5.24
C PRO A 368 4.65 -11.94 5.52
N ASN A 369 4.78 -10.64 5.86
CA ASN A 369 6.08 -10.04 6.21
C ASN A 369 6.70 -10.60 7.49
N LEU A 370 5.90 -11.06 8.45
CA LEU A 370 6.40 -11.71 9.67
C LEU A 370 6.82 -13.16 9.40
N LEU A 371 6.16 -13.83 8.45
CA LEU A 371 6.41 -15.24 8.12
C LEU A 371 7.58 -15.43 7.17
N THR A 372 7.84 -14.49 6.25
CA THR A 372 8.93 -14.60 5.26
C THR A 372 10.26 -14.02 5.74
N ASP A 373 10.24 -13.07 6.68
CA ASP A 373 11.44 -12.41 7.18
C ASP A 373 12.05 -13.17 8.37
N SER A 374 13.17 -13.85 8.11
CA SER A 374 13.88 -14.66 9.12
C SER A 374 14.34 -13.84 10.32
N SER A 375 14.60 -12.54 10.15
CA SER A 375 14.97 -11.65 11.27
C SER A 375 13.81 -11.46 12.24
N LYS A 376 12.56 -11.62 11.81
CA LYS A 376 11.36 -11.40 12.63
C LYS A 376 10.81 -12.66 13.27
N TRP A 377 11.24 -13.86 12.85
CA TRP A 377 10.69 -15.12 13.34
C TRP A 377 10.70 -15.23 14.87
N HIS A 378 11.74 -14.75 15.55
CA HIS A 378 11.81 -14.79 17.02
C HIS A 378 10.65 -14.05 17.71
N THR A 379 10.01 -13.08 17.06
CA THR A 379 8.82 -12.37 17.59
C THR A 379 7.56 -13.23 17.58
N LEU A 380 7.54 -14.32 16.81
CA LEU A 380 6.43 -15.27 16.71
C LEU A 380 6.53 -16.43 17.71
N MET A 381 7.39 -16.34 18.73
CA MET A 381 7.42 -17.35 19.79
C MET A 381 6.14 -17.30 20.66
N ASP A 382 5.88 -18.37 21.41
CA ASP A 382 4.80 -18.42 22.41
C ASP A 382 5.15 -17.50 23.60
N PRO A 383 4.21 -16.71 24.16
CA PRO A 383 2.78 -16.58 23.81
C PRO A 383 2.34 -15.66 22.66
N PRO A 384 3.10 -14.63 22.21
CA PRO A 384 2.57 -13.65 21.26
C PRO A 384 2.26 -14.23 19.86
N GLY A 385 3.03 -15.21 19.39
CA GLY A 385 2.79 -15.87 18.10
C GLY A 385 1.46 -16.61 18.06
N LYS A 386 1.11 -17.34 19.12
CA LYS A 386 -0.18 -18.02 19.25
C LYS A 386 -1.33 -17.02 19.32
N ALA A 387 -1.14 -15.91 20.03
CA ALA A 387 -2.13 -14.85 20.12
C ALA A 387 -2.37 -14.15 18.77
N LEU A 388 -1.32 -13.89 18.00
CA LEU A 388 -1.44 -13.32 16.66
C LEU A 388 -2.15 -14.27 15.69
N ALA A 389 -1.88 -15.58 15.77
CA ALA A 389 -2.59 -16.59 14.98
C ALA A 389 -4.10 -16.52 15.28
N LYS A 390 -4.45 -16.44 16.57
CA LYS A 390 -5.84 -16.31 17.03
C LYS A 390 -6.54 -15.06 16.51
N LEU A 391 -5.92 -13.89 16.67
CA LEU A 391 -6.43 -12.63 16.15
C LEU A 391 -6.66 -12.70 14.63
N SER A 392 -5.70 -13.29 13.89
CA SER A 392 -5.77 -13.42 12.43
C SER A 392 -6.98 -14.26 11.99
N VAL A 393 -7.22 -15.40 12.63
CA VAL A 393 -8.37 -16.27 12.34
C VAL A 393 -9.68 -15.57 12.69
N TRP A 394 -9.77 -14.91 13.85
CA TRP A 394 -10.97 -14.18 14.28
C TRP A 394 -11.34 -13.06 13.30
N CYS A 395 -10.35 -12.27 12.85
CA CYS A 395 -10.55 -11.21 11.86
C CYS A 395 -10.99 -11.78 10.50
N ALA A 396 -10.35 -12.86 10.04
CA ALA A 396 -10.66 -13.54 8.79
C ALA A 396 -12.12 -14.04 8.76
N LEU A 397 -12.54 -14.78 9.79
CA LEU A 397 -13.90 -15.35 9.89
C LEU A 397 -14.97 -14.25 10.01
N SER A 398 -14.67 -13.19 10.74
CA SER A 398 -15.62 -12.09 10.96
C SER A 398 -15.83 -11.28 9.68
N SER A 399 -14.76 -10.97 8.96
CA SER A 399 -14.83 -10.34 7.64
C SER A 399 -15.54 -11.23 6.62
N TYR A 400 -15.24 -12.54 6.61
CA TYR A 400 -15.83 -13.50 5.68
C TYR A 400 -17.34 -13.71 5.94
N SER A 401 -17.76 -13.79 7.20
CA SER A 401 -19.17 -13.96 7.58
C SER A 401 -20.01 -12.70 7.36
N SER A 402 -19.44 -11.51 7.55
CA SER A 402 -20.10 -10.24 7.23
C SER A 402 -20.34 -10.07 5.73
N HIS A 403 -19.52 -10.70 4.87
CA HIS A 403 -19.65 -10.62 3.42
C HIS A 403 -20.79 -11.50 2.88
N ASN A 404 -21.08 -12.64 3.53
CA ASN A 404 -22.12 -13.59 3.11
C ASN A 404 -23.55 -13.24 3.57
N LYS A 405 -23.69 -12.33 4.55
CA LYS A 405 -25.00 -11.77 4.96
C LYS A 405 -25.33 -10.58 4.07
N GLY A 406 -25.86 -10.85 2.88
CA GLY A 406 -26.34 -9.81 1.97
C GLY A 406 -27.41 -8.93 2.63
N GLN A 407 -26.99 -7.77 3.15
CA GLN A 407 -27.74 -6.51 3.30
C GLN A 407 -26.85 -5.52 4.05
N ALA A 408 -26.26 -4.57 3.34
CA ALA A 408 -25.62 -3.42 3.94
C ALA A 408 -26.68 -2.59 4.68
N SER A 409 -26.61 -2.58 6.00
CA SER A 409 -27.39 -1.66 6.84
C SER A 409 -27.06 -0.21 6.43
N THR A 410 -28.09 0.54 6.05
CA THR A 410 -28.08 1.96 5.64
C THR A 410 -27.61 2.94 6.73
N ARG A 411 -27.07 2.45 7.85
CA ARG A 411 -26.59 3.27 8.98
C ARG A 411 -25.07 3.37 9.12
N GLN A 412 -24.29 2.68 8.30
CA GLN A 412 -22.89 3.07 8.15
C GLN A 412 -22.85 4.39 7.39
N LYS A 413 -22.72 5.49 8.13
CA LYS A 413 -22.33 6.79 7.56
C LYS A 413 -21.24 6.49 6.55
N LYS A 414 -21.51 6.88 5.31
CA LYS A 414 -20.65 6.77 4.12
C LYS A 414 -19.23 7.23 4.46
N ARG A 415 -18.41 6.35 5.02
CA ARG A 415 -16.95 6.48 5.03
C ARG A 415 -16.56 6.23 3.57
N HIS A 416 -15.78 7.15 2.99
CA HIS A 416 -15.30 7.03 1.62
C HIS A 416 -14.60 5.68 1.50
N ARG A 417 -15.20 4.77 0.75
CA ARG A 417 -14.79 3.37 0.65
C ARG A 417 -13.86 3.27 -0.55
N GLU A 418 -12.58 3.63 -0.38
CA GLU A 418 -11.65 3.67 -1.52
C GLU A 418 -10.25 3.08 -1.26
N ASP A 419 -10.08 2.26 -0.23
CA ASP A 419 -8.74 1.72 0.10
C ASP A 419 -8.49 0.26 -0.34
N ILE A 420 -9.22 -0.34 -1.30
CA ILE A 420 -8.99 -1.77 -1.67
C ILE A 420 -8.57 -2.02 -3.12
N GLU A 421 -8.86 -1.14 -4.07
CA GLU A 421 -8.38 -1.39 -5.44
C GLU A 421 -6.84 -1.27 -5.55
N ASP A 422 -6.21 -0.58 -4.59
CA ASP A 422 -4.78 -0.25 -4.61
C ASP A 422 -3.85 -1.34 -4.04
N TYR A 423 -4.30 -2.13 -3.07
CA TYR A 423 -3.48 -3.19 -2.46
C TYR A 423 -3.40 -4.47 -3.31
N ILE A 424 -4.27 -4.56 -4.33
CA ILE A 424 -4.27 -5.64 -5.32
C ILE A 424 -2.97 -5.64 -6.14
N SER A 425 -2.34 -4.48 -6.31
CA SER A 425 -1.10 -4.29 -7.08
C SER A 425 0.17 -4.84 -6.42
N LEU A 426 0.16 -5.11 -5.10
CA LEU A 426 1.34 -5.58 -4.35
C LEU A 426 1.60 -7.09 -4.50
N PHE A 427 0.67 -7.82 -5.10
CA PHE A 427 0.90 -9.15 -5.64
C PHE A 427 0.58 -9.11 -7.13
N PRO A 428 1.56 -8.93 -8.04
CA PRO A 428 1.32 -8.94 -9.47
C PRO A 428 0.95 -10.36 -9.89
N LEU A 429 -0.31 -10.70 -9.73
CA LEU A 429 -0.94 -11.76 -10.50
C LEU A 429 -1.69 -11.04 -11.61
N ASP A 430 -1.00 -10.94 -12.74
CA ASP A 430 -1.55 -10.91 -14.09
C ASP A 430 -3.05 -11.25 -14.09
N ASP A 431 -3.93 -10.23 -14.11
CA ASP A 431 -5.40 -10.39 -14.02
C ASP A 431 -5.96 -11.28 -15.14
N THR A 432 -5.11 -11.62 -16.12
CA THR A 432 -5.39 -12.57 -17.18
C THR A 432 -5.48 -14.03 -16.73
N GLN A 433 -5.11 -14.39 -15.49
CA GLN A 433 -5.04 -15.80 -15.11
C GLN A 433 -5.58 -16.12 -13.69
N PRO A 434 -6.89 -15.98 -13.44
CA PRO A 434 -7.59 -16.82 -12.45
C PRO A 434 -7.20 -18.30 -12.65
N SER A 435 -6.95 -18.68 -13.91
CA SER A 435 -6.44 -19.97 -14.37
C SER A 435 -5.01 -20.33 -13.90
N LYS A 436 -4.08 -19.40 -13.63
CA LYS A 436 -2.72 -19.73 -13.10
C LYS A 436 -2.78 -20.04 -11.62
N LEU A 437 -3.48 -19.22 -10.84
CA LEU A 437 -3.67 -19.48 -9.41
C LEU A 437 -4.56 -20.72 -9.21
N MET A 438 -5.62 -20.86 -9.99
CA MET A 438 -6.36 -22.13 -10.10
C MET A 438 -5.46 -23.29 -10.49
N ARG A 439 -4.55 -23.13 -11.46
CA ARG A 439 -3.59 -24.17 -11.90
C ARG A 439 -2.53 -24.49 -10.86
N LEU A 440 -2.05 -23.53 -10.06
CA LEU A 440 -1.13 -23.74 -8.94
C LEU A 440 -1.82 -24.44 -7.77
N LEU A 441 -3.08 -24.08 -7.52
CA LEU A 441 -3.97 -24.78 -6.59
C LEU A 441 -4.35 -26.18 -7.14
N SER A 442 -4.39 -26.36 -8.46
CA SER A 442 -4.81 -27.59 -9.14
C SER A 442 -3.66 -28.35 -9.83
N SER A 443 -2.39 -28.18 -9.45
CA SER A 443 -1.28 -28.61 -10.32
C SER A 443 -1.22 -30.14 -10.51
N ASN A 444 -1.50 -30.57 -11.75
CA ASN A 444 -0.96 -31.78 -12.39
C ASN A 444 0.49 -31.49 -12.79
N GLU A 445 1.41 -32.41 -12.52
CA GLU A 445 2.72 -32.41 -13.18
C GLU A 445 2.57 -32.81 -14.66
N GLU A 446 3.36 -32.20 -15.53
CA GLU A 446 3.38 -32.48 -16.97
C GLU A 446 4.04 -33.84 -17.26
N ASP A 447 3.28 -34.79 -17.80
CA ASP A 447 3.81 -36.04 -18.36
C ASP A 447 4.42 -35.79 -19.75
N ALA A 448 5.73 -35.92 -19.86
CA ALA A 448 6.40 -36.21 -21.13
C ALA A 448 6.59 -37.74 -21.25
N ASN A 449 5.75 -38.37 -22.08
CA ASN A 449 5.92 -39.65 -22.79
C ASN A 449 6.81 -40.77 -22.17
N ILE A 450 6.21 -41.92 -21.82
CA ILE A 450 6.45 -43.29 -22.38
C ILE A 450 5.90 -44.41 -21.43
N LEU A 451 4.99 -45.23 -21.99
CA LEU A 451 4.65 -46.65 -21.74
C LEU A 451 4.72 -47.32 -20.34
N SER A 452 3.55 -47.81 -19.92
CA SER A 452 3.25 -49.07 -19.18
C SER A 452 3.77 -49.33 -17.75
N SER A 453 2.89 -49.17 -16.74
CA SER A 453 2.71 -50.08 -15.58
C SER A 453 1.51 -49.70 -14.67
N PRO A 454 0.90 -50.65 -13.94
CA PRO A 454 -0.24 -50.38 -13.06
C PRO A 454 0.25 -49.95 -11.67
N ASN A 455 0.62 -48.68 -11.52
CA ASN A 455 0.72 -48.01 -10.22
C ASN A 455 0.40 -46.54 -10.43
N ARG A 456 -0.86 -46.14 -10.23
CA ARG A 456 -1.29 -44.74 -10.34
C ARG A 456 -0.65 -43.93 -9.20
N SER A 457 0.35 -43.13 -9.54
CA SER A 457 0.87 -42.06 -8.71
C SER A 457 -0.23 -41.01 -8.45
N MET A 458 -0.12 -40.36 -7.30
CA MET A 458 -1.10 -39.47 -6.67
C MET A 458 -1.43 -38.26 -7.56
N SER A 459 -2.70 -38.10 -7.91
CA SER A 459 -3.23 -36.85 -8.47
C SER A 459 -3.23 -35.78 -7.36
N SER A 460 -2.42 -34.74 -7.55
CA SER A 460 -2.05 -33.69 -6.58
C SER A 460 -2.89 -32.42 -6.66
N SER A 461 -4.07 -32.43 -7.27
CA SER A 461 -4.81 -31.21 -7.59
C SER A 461 -6.02 -30.98 -6.68
N LEU A 462 -6.21 -29.75 -6.17
CA LEU A 462 -7.53 -29.29 -5.73
C LEU A 462 -8.55 -29.62 -6.82
N SER A 463 -9.69 -30.20 -6.47
CA SER A 463 -10.78 -30.38 -7.43
C SER A 463 -11.18 -28.99 -7.91
N ALA A 464 -10.87 -28.68 -9.17
CA ALA A 464 -11.16 -27.41 -9.84
C ALA A 464 -12.62 -26.93 -9.64
N SER A 465 -13.54 -27.84 -9.29
CA SER A 465 -14.95 -27.56 -9.01
C SER A 465 -15.23 -26.59 -7.85
N GLN A 466 -14.34 -26.42 -6.86
CA GLN A 466 -14.61 -25.48 -5.75
C GLN A 466 -14.24 -24.03 -6.07
N LEU A 467 -13.09 -23.82 -6.73
CA LEU A 467 -12.65 -22.48 -7.11
C LEU A 467 -13.57 -21.83 -8.16
N HIS A 468 -14.33 -22.61 -8.94
CA HIS A 468 -15.37 -22.08 -9.83
C HIS A 468 -16.56 -21.43 -9.08
N THR A 469 -16.76 -21.72 -7.80
CA THR A 469 -17.85 -21.14 -6.99
C THR A 469 -17.44 -19.90 -6.19
N VAL A 470 -16.13 -19.66 -6.02
CA VAL A 470 -15.61 -18.56 -5.22
C VAL A 470 -15.17 -17.42 -6.13
N SER A 471 -15.78 -16.25 -5.98
CA SER A 471 -15.41 -15.07 -6.75
C SER A 471 -14.03 -14.55 -6.30
N MET A 472 -13.01 -14.72 -7.15
CA MET A 472 -11.67 -14.14 -6.95
C MET A 472 -11.61 -12.63 -7.22
N ARG A 473 -12.75 -12.00 -7.57
CA ARG A 473 -12.90 -10.54 -7.55
C ARG A 473 -12.98 -10.00 -6.13
N ASP A 474 -13.30 -10.84 -5.16
CA ASP A 474 -13.32 -10.44 -3.75
C ASP A 474 -11.86 -10.37 -3.22
N PRO A 475 -11.43 -9.20 -2.71
CA PRO A 475 -10.09 -9.00 -2.19
C PRO A 475 -9.75 -9.92 -1.01
N LEU A 476 -10.73 -10.25 -0.16
CA LEU A 476 -10.52 -11.14 0.99
C LEU A 476 -10.23 -12.57 0.53
N ASN A 477 -10.94 -13.05 -0.49
CA ASN A 477 -10.71 -14.38 -1.06
C ASN A 477 -9.31 -14.48 -1.67
N ARG A 478 -8.85 -13.45 -2.37
CA ARG A 478 -7.49 -13.39 -2.95
C ARG A 478 -6.42 -13.40 -1.87
N VAL A 479 -6.57 -12.60 -0.82
CA VAL A 479 -5.65 -12.55 0.32
C VAL A 479 -5.58 -13.89 1.07
N LEU A 480 -6.74 -14.53 1.33
CA LEU A 480 -6.78 -15.84 1.98
C LEU A 480 -6.12 -16.92 1.13
N ALA A 481 -6.41 -16.98 -0.17
CA ALA A 481 -5.76 -17.94 -1.08
C ALA A 481 -4.22 -17.78 -1.08
N ASN A 482 -3.73 -16.55 -1.18
CA ASN A 482 -2.29 -16.26 -1.13
C ASN A 482 -1.67 -16.64 0.23
N LEU A 483 -2.37 -16.37 1.33
CA LEU A 483 -1.90 -16.75 2.66
C LEU A 483 -1.79 -18.27 2.79
N PHE A 484 -2.77 -19.05 2.33
CA PHE A 484 -2.68 -20.52 2.37
C PHE A 484 -1.58 -21.08 1.45
N LEU A 485 -1.32 -20.45 0.31
CA LEU A 485 -0.16 -20.80 -0.53
C LEU A 485 1.17 -20.54 0.19
N LEU A 486 1.30 -19.40 0.87
CA LEU A 486 2.48 -19.09 1.70
C LEU A 486 2.63 -20.10 2.83
N ILE A 487 1.55 -20.42 3.55
CA ILE A 487 1.56 -21.43 4.61
C ILE A 487 1.99 -22.79 4.06
N SER A 488 1.47 -23.20 2.88
CA SER A 488 1.89 -24.43 2.21
C SER A 488 3.39 -24.44 1.90
N SER A 489 3.93 -23.30 1.44
CA SER A 489 5.37 -23.15 1.17
C SER A 489 6.20 -23.27 2.44
N ILE A 490 5.72 -22.73 3.57
CA ILE A 490 6.39 -22.81 4.88
C ILE A 490 6.43 -24.25 5.38
N LEU A 491 5.31 -24.98 5.26
CA LEU A 491 5.25 -26.39 5.66
C LEU A 491 6.14 -27.29 4.81
N GLY A 492 6.28 -26.98 3.51
CA GLY A 492 7.18 -27.71 2.60
C GLY A 492 8.66 -27.34 2.75
N ALA A 493 8.98 -26.27 3.49
CA ALA A 493 10.37 -25.85 3.69
C ALA A 493 11.09 -26.78 4.68
N LYS A 494 12.40 -26.99 4.46
CA LYS A 494 13.25 -27.80 5.35
C LYS A 494 13.66 -27.07 6.64
N THR A 495 13.25 -25.82 6.81
CA THR A 495 13.59 -24.97 7.93
C THR A 495 12.43 -24.93 8.92
N ALA A 496 12.60 -25.56 10.08
CA ALA A 496 11.62 -25.49 11.16
C ALA A 496 11.96 -24.32 12.11
N GLY A 497 10.95 -23.57 12.54
CA GLY A 497 11.11 -22.50 13.52
C GLY A 497 9.78 -22.01 14.07
N SER A 498 9.80 -20.87 14.75
CA SER A 498 8.60 -20.20 15.29
C SER A 498 7.57 -19.83 14.22
N HIS A 499 8.00 -19.57 12.98
CA HIS A 499 7.09 -19.36 11.84
C HIS A 499 6.33 -20.64 11.44
N THR A 500 6.96 -21.82 11.52
CA THR A 500 6.28 -23.11 11.36
C THR A 500 5.33 -23.40 12.52
N GLN A 501 5.72 -23.03 13.74
CA GLN A 501 4.87 -23.16 14.93
C GLN A 501 3.66 -22.23 14.88
N PHE A 502 3.82 -21.02 14.32
CA PHE A 502 2.71 -20.12 14.04
C PHE A 502 1.67 -20.77 13.12
N VAL A 503 2.12 -21.44 12.04
CA VAL A 503 1.21 -22.16 11.13
C VAL A 503 0.37 -23.18 11.88
N GLN A 504 0.99 -23.94 12.78
CA GLN A 504 0.27 -24.89 13.63
C GLN A 504 -0.82 -24.20 14.46
N TRP A 505 -0.50 -23.12 15.18
CA TRP A 505 -1.49 -22.40 15.99
C TRP A 505 -2.61 -21.76 15.15
N PHE A 506 -2.28 -21.29 13.94
CA PHE A 506 -3.26 -20.77 13.01
C PHE A 506 -4.26 -21.85 12.58
N MET A 507 -3.76 -23.05 12.26
CA MET A 507 -4.61 -24.19 11.91
C MET A 507 -5.44 -24.70 13.10
N GLU A 508 -4.87 -24.74 14.30
CA GLU A 508 -5.59 -25.06 15.55
C GLU A 508 -6.80 -24.13 15.73
N GLU A 509 -6.58 -22.82 15.69
CA GLU A 509 -7.66 -21.86 15.91
C GLU A 509 -8.72 -21.92 14.80
N CYS A 510 -8.32 -22.18 13.54
CA CYS A 510 -9.30 -22.42 12.47
C CYS A 510 -10.24 -23.58 12.81
N VAL A 511 -9.70 -24.69 13.33
CA VAL A 511 -10.50 -25.86 13.72
C VAL A 511 -11.37 -25.57 14.93
N GLU A 512 -10.83 -24.91 15.97
CA GLU A 512 -11.60 -24.53 17.16
C GLU A 512 -12.80 -23.64 16.81
N CYS A 513 -12.64 -22.70 15.87
CA CYS A 513 -13.73 -21.81 15.44
C CYS A 513 -14.80 -22.50 14.58
N LEU A 514 -14.48 -23.64 13.95
CA LEU A 514 -15.46 -24.45 13.22
C LEU A 514 -16.39 -25.21 14.17
N GLU A 515 -15.85 -25.72 15.29
CA GLU A 515 -16.63 -26.42 16.31
C GLU A 515 -17.70 -25.52 16.96
N GLN A 516 -17.47 -24.20 16.95
CA GLN A 516 -18.40 -23.20 17.47
C GLN A 516 -19.51 -22.79 16.48
N GLY A 517 -19.62 -23.45 15.33
CA GLY A 517 -20.73 -23.28 14.40
C GLY A 517 -20.62 -22.08 13.43
N SER A 518 -19.42 -21.51 13.24
CA SER A 518 -19.21 -20.45 12.25
C SER A 518 -19.33 -21.01 10.83
N ARG A 519 -20.40 -20.63 10.11
CA ARG A 519 -20.81 -21.21 8.80
C ARG A 519 -20.02 -20.68 7.59
N GLY A 520 -18.73 -20.39 7.76
CA GLY A 520 -17.89 -19.93 6.66
C GLY A 520 -16.45 -20.33 6.90
N SER A 521 -16.05 -21.49 6.35
CA SER A 521 -14.70 -21.99 6.58
C SER A 521 -13.73 -21.30 5.62
N ILE A 522 -12.87 -20.43 6.16
CA ILE A 522 -11.69 -19.93 5.44
C ILE A 522 -10.77 -21.08 4.98
N LEU A 523 -10.93 -22.29 5.52
CA LEU A 523 -10.20 -23.49 5.08
C LEU A 523 -10.55 -23.94 3.66
N GLN A 524 -11.63 -23.44 3.05
CA GLN A 524 -11.93 -23.72 1.63
C GLN A 524 -10.79 -23.28 0.68
N PHE A 525 -9.91 -22.38 1.13
CA PHE A 525 -8.75 -21.91 0.39
C PHE A 525 -7.50 -22.78 0.62
N MET A 526 -7.55 -23.78 1.50
CA MET A 526 -6.41 -24.63 1.85
C MET A 526 -6.15 -25.69 0.76
N PRO A 527 -4.92 -25.76 0.20
CA PRO A 527 -4.51 -26.87 -0.65
C PRO A 527 -4.60 -28.24 0.03
N PHE A 528 -5.10 -29.28 -0.66
CA PHE A 528 -5.12 -30.65 -0.13
C PHE A 528 -3.73 -31.21 0.18
N THR A 529 -2.69 -30.75 -0.53
CA THR A 529 -1.29 -31.12 -0.29
C THR A 529 -0.81 -30.69 1.10
N MET A 530 -1.40 -29.65 1.68
CA MET A 530 -1.06 -29.22 3.04
C MET A 530 -1.47 -30.23 4.10
N VAL A 531 -2.53 -31.03 3.88
CA VAL A 531 -3.01 -31.99 4.90
C VAL A 531 -1.93 -33.00 5.25
N SER A 532 -1.23 -33.53 4.24
CA SER A 532 -0.14 -34.49 4.49
C SER A 532 1.07 -33.86 5.18
N GLU A 533 1.36 -32.59 4.93
CA GLU A 533 2.45 -31.88 5.61
C GLU A 533 2.07 -31.52 7.05
N LEU A 534 0.82 -31.11 7.29
CA LEU A 534 0.29 -30.82 8.62
C LEU A 534 0.29 -32.06 9.51
N VAL A 535 -0.05 -33.24 8.98
CA VAL A 535 -0.02 -34.50 9.74
C VAL A 535 1.39 -34.88 10.20
N LYS A 536 2.43 -34.51 9.44
CA LYS A 536 3.83 -34.73 9.88
C LYS A 536 4.21 -33.86 11.07
N VAL A 537 3.49 -32.77 11.30
CA VAL A 537 3.66 -31.91 12.49
C VAL A 537 2.91 -32.57 13.65
N SER A 538 3.65 -33.23 14.55
CA SER A 538 3.15 -34.14 15.61
C SER A 538 1.99 -33.60 16.46
N THR A 539 1.89 -32.30 16.65
CA THR A 539 0.80 -31.64 17.39
C THR A 539 -0.54 -31.62 16.64
N MET A 540 -0.52 -31.71 15.31
CA MET A 540 -1.71 -31.77 14.44
C MET A 540 -2.11 -33.21 14.08
N SER A 541 -1.45 -34.21 14.67
CA SER A 541 -1.66 -35.63 14.43
C SER A 541 -2.92 -36.19 15.11
N SER A 542 -4.04 -35.46 15.03
CA SER A 542 -5.33 -35.90 15.56
C SER A 542 -6.29 -36.23 14.41
N PRO A 543 -6.96 -37.40 14.42
CA PRO A 543 -8.01 -37.70 13.44
C PRO A 543 -9.11 -36.64 13.42
N LYS A 544 -9.41 -36.01 14.57
CA LYS A 544 -10.39 -34.93 14.69
C LYS A 544 -9.97 -33.70 13.86
N ILE A 545 -8.71 -33.30 13.96
CA ILE A 545 -8.15 -32.16 13.22
C ILE A 545 -8.14 -32.45 11.73
N VAL A 546 -7.68 -33.64 11.32
CA VAL A 546 -7.66 -34.07 9.91
C VAL A 546 -9.05 -34.01 9.29
N LEU A 547 -10.07 -34.51 10.00
CA LEU A 547 -11.45 -34.46 9.53
C LEU A 547 -12.01 -33.03 9.47
N ALA A 548 -11.58 -32.13 10.35
CA ALA A 548 -12.04 -30.74 10.37
C ALA A 548 -11.43 -29.89 9.24
N ILE A 549 -10.17 -30.14 8.87
CA ILE A 549 -9.47 -29.41 7.82
C ILE A 549 -9.66 -29.98 6.41
N THR A 550 -10.29 -31.15 6.29
CA THR A 550 -10.56 -31.80 5.00
C THR A 550 -12.03 -31.66 4.61
N ASP A 551 -12.27 -31.26 3.36
CA ASP A 551 -13.64 -31.22 2.86
C ASP A 551 -14.14 -32.62 2.49
N LEU A 552 -14.91 -33.22 3.40
CA LEU A 552 -15.50 -34.55 3.23
C LEU A 552 -16.65 -34.60 2.21
N SER A 553 -17.16 -33.46 1.74
CA SER A 553 -18.15 -33.43 0.65
C SER A 553 -17.52 -33.86 -0.68
N LEU A 554 -16.20 -33.69 -0.82
CA LEU A 554 -15.47 -34.02 -2.03
C LEU A 554 -14.90 -35.45 -2.03
N PRO A 555 -14.97 -36.19 -3.15
CA PRO A 555 -14.32 -37.50 -3.29
C PRO A 555 -12.80 -37.47 -3.08
N LEU A 556 -12.14 -36.35 -3.41
CA LEU A 556 -10.71 -36.17 -3.16
C LEU A 556 -10.44 -35.91 -1.67
N GLY A 557 -11.21 -35.01 -1.04
CA GLY A 557 -11.07 -34.73 0.39
C GLY A 557 -11.27 -35.96 1.26
N ARG A 558 -12.27 -36.81 0.95
CA ARG A 558 -12.44 -38.12 1.63
C ARG A 558 -11.22 -39.04 1.48
N ARG A 559 -10.61 -39.10 0.29
CA ARG A 559 -9.40 -39.91 0.05
C ARG A 559 -8.18 -39.37 0.80
N VAL A 560 -8.00 -38.05 0.81
CA VAL A 560 -6.91 -37.39 1.52
C VAL A 560 -7.07 -37.58 3.03
N ALA A 561 -8.27 -37.40 3.57
CA ALA A 561 -8.58 -37.64 4.97
C ALA A 561 -8.29 -39.10 5.37
N ALA A 562 -8.77 -40.07 4.58
CA ALA A 562 -8.52 -41.49 4.84
C ALA A 562 -7.03 -41.83 4.84
N LYS A 563 -6.26 -41.31 3.87
CA LYS A 563 -4.81 -41.51 3.79
C LYS A 563 -4.08 -40.88 4.98
N ALA A 564 -4.46 -39.66 5.35
CA ALA A 564 -3.89 -38.94 6.48
C ALA A 564 -4.16 -39.68 7.80
N ILE A 565 -5.40 -40.10 8.04
CA ILE A 565 -5.79 -40.84 9.25
C ILE A 565 -5.09 -42.20 9.32
N ALA A 566 -4.90 -42.89 8.19
CA ALA A 566 -4.18 -44.16 8.15
C ALA A 566 -2.66 -44.01 8.38
N ALA A 567 -2.13 -42.79 8.25
CA ALA A 567 -0.72 -42.48 8.50
C ALA A 567 -0.44 -41.96 9.93
N LEU A 568 -1.50 -41.68 10.70
CA LEU A 568 -1.47 -41.45 12.14
C LEU A 568 -1.30 -42.78 12.88
#